data_AF-G5E1S8-F1
#
_entry.id   AF-G5E1S8-F1
#
_cell.length_a   1.000
_cell.length_b   1.000
_cell.length_c   1.000
_cell.angle_alpha   90.00
_cell.angle_beta   90.00
_cell.angle_gamma   90.00
#
_symmetry.space_group_name_H-M   'P 1'
#
loop_
_entity.id
_entity.type
_entity.pdbx_description
1 polymer ?
#
loop_
_entity_poly.entity_id
_entity_poly.type
_entity_poly.pdbx_seq_one_letter_code
_entity_poly.pdbx_strand_id
1 'polypeptide(L)'
;GQSPVKIMKETDGFVLNRLQYAVISEAWRLVQDGVISPRDVDIVMSEGLGMRYAFLGPLETAHLNADGFKGYCERYGEGINRVLTTFGSVPDFTGKTAEKIDTALWEDLPNKDEQLITRREWRNSCLSHLAKLKK
;
A
#
# COMPACT_ATOMS: atom_id res chain seq x y z
N GLY A 1 12.89 21.59 -1.44
CA GLY A 1 11.65 22.11 -2.04
C GLY A 1 10.60 21.04 -2.05
N GLN A 2 9.48 21.26 -2.74
CA GLN A 2 8.51 20.21 -3.07
C GLN A 2 8.98 19.43 -4.31
N SER A 3 8.43 18.23 -4.53
CA SER A 3 8.68 17.40 -5.72
C SER A 3 7.46 17.44 -6.65
N PRO A 4 7.33 18.44 -7.54
CA PRO A 4 6.20 18.54 -8.46
C PRO A 4 6.24 17.41 -9.50
N VAL A 5 5.07 16.89 -9.87
CA VAL A 5 4.90 15.91 -10.94
C VAL A 5 3.90 16.41 -11.97
N LYS A 6 4.12 16.09 -13.25
CA LYS A 6 3.20 16.48 -14.34
C LYS A 6 2.23 15.33 -14.63
N ILE A 7 0.95 15.59 -14.41
CA ILE A 7 -0.12 14.69 -14.84
C ILE A 7 -0.45 15.01 -16.30
N MET A 8 -0.22 14.05 -17.20
CA MET A 8 -0.34 14.27 -18.65
C MET A 8 -1.79 14.33 -19.13
N LYS A 9 -2.70 13.67 -18.41
CA LYS A 9 -4.14 13.63 -18.70
C LYS A 9 -4.89 13.52 -17.38
N GLU A 10 -5.98 14.28 -17.25
CA GLU A 10 -6.88 14.19 -16.11
C GLU A 10 -7.45 12.78 -15.93
N THR A 11 -7.57 12.37 -14.67
CA THR A 11 -8.14 11.08 -14.26
C THR A 11 -8.69 11.19 -12.85
N ASP A 12 -9.82 10.52 -12.60
CA ASP A 12 -10.41 10.46 -11.26
C ASP A 12 -9.42 9.89 -10.25
N GLY A 13 -9.28 10.62 -9.13
CA GLY A 13 -8.37 10.28 -8.04
C GLY A 13 -6.91 10.68 -8.26
N PHE A 14 -6.56 11.32 -9.37
CA PHE A 14 -5.17 11.60 -9.75
C PHE A 14 -4.30 10.31 -9.73
N VAL A 15 -2.98 10.42 -9.79
CA VAL A 15 -2.11 9.23 -9.82
C VAL A 15 -1.94 8.59 -8.43
N LEU A 16 -1.81 9.43 -7.38
CA LEU A 16 -1.52 8.95 -6.02
C LEU A 16 -2.66 8.08 -5.49
N ASN A 17 -3.92 8.56 -5.52
CA ASN A 17 -5.03 7.78 -4.96
C ASN A 17 -5.31 6.51 -5.77
N ARG A 18 -5.06 6.50 -7.09
CA ARG A 18 -5.24 5.28 -7.89
C ARG A 18 -4.30 4.15 -7.46
N LEU A 19 -3.03 4.47 -7.20
CA LEU A 19 -2.08 3.49 -6.66
C LEU A 19 -2.46 3.07 -5.23
N GLN A 20 -2.85 4.03 -4.39
CA GLN A 20 -3.29 3.75 -3.02
C GLN A 20 -4.52 2.84 -2.98
N TYR A 21 -5.54 3.12 -3.80
CA TYR A 21 -6.78 2.35 -3.85
C TYR A 21 -6.58 0.98 -4.47
N ALA A 22 -5.64 0.81 -5.41
CA ALA A 22 -5.27 -0.52 -5.90
C ALA A 22 -4.73 -1.42 -4.77
N VAL A 23 -3.86 -0.88 -3.92
CA VAL A 23 -3.32 -1.58 -2.74
C VAL A 23 -4.43 -1.88 -1.73
N ILE A 24 -5.23 -0.87 -1.37
CA ILE A 24 -6.35 -1.03 -0.41
C ILE A 24 -7.36 -2.06 -0.90
N SER A 25 -7.68 -2.04 -2.19
CA SER A 25 -8.66 -2.96 -2.78
C SER A 25 -8.21 -4.41 -2.69
N GLU A 26 -6.92 -4.68 -2.93
CA GLU A 26 -6.39 -6.04 -2.82
C GLU A 26 -6.20 -6.48 -1.36
N ALA A 27 -5.68 -5.60 -0.51
CA ALA A 27 -5.61 -5.84 0.93
C ALA A 27 -6.98 -6.23 1.51
N TRP A 28 -8.04 -5.52 1.11
CA TRP A 28 -9.41 -5.84 1.51
C TRP A 28 -9.82 -7.25 1.11
N ARG A 29 -9.63 -7.63 -0.17
CA ARG A 29 -9.97 -8.97 -0.67
C ARG A 29 -9.23 -10.06 0.08
N LEU A 30 -7.92 -9.90 0.29
CA LEU A 30 -7.11 -10.87 1.02
C LEU A 30 -7.58 -11.05 2.48
N VAL A 31 -8.01 -9.98 3.15
CA VAL A 31 -8.58 -10.04 4.50
C VAL A 31 -9.98 -10.67 4.51
N GLN A 32 -10.80 -10.33 3.51
CA GLN A 32 -12.17 -10.84 3.33
C GLN A 32 -12.15 -12.36 3.10
N ASP A 33 -11.26 -12.83 2.24
CA ASP A 33 -11.10 -14.24 1.89
C ASP A 33 -10.34 -15.03 2.97
N GLY A 34 -9.93 -14.36 4.06
CA GLY A 34 -9.24 -15.00 5.19
C GLY A 34 -7.82 -15.45 4.87
N VAL A 35 -7.22 -14.96 3.78
CA VAL A 35 -5.84 -15.26 3.37
C VAL A 35 -4.84 -14.73 4.40
N ILE A 36 -5.15 -13.59 5.01
CA ILE A 36 -4.26 -12.89 5.94
C ILE A 36 -5.09 -12.03 6.93
N SER A 37 -4.54 -11.78 8.12
CA SER A 37 -5.16 -10.87 9.09
C SER A 37 -4.94 -9.40 8.70
N PRO A 38 -5.81 -8.45 9.12
CA PRO A 38 -5.60 -7.03 8.86
C PRO A 38 -4.21 -6.54 9.35
N ARG A 39 -3.79 -7.01 10.52
CA ARG A 39 -2.49 -6.68 11.12
C ARG A 39 -1.32 -7.18 10.29
N ASP A 40 -1.39 -8.43 9.83
CA ASP A 40 -0.30 -9.01 9.04
C ASP A 40 -0.20 -8.38 7.65
N VAL A 41 -1.31 -7.88 7.07
CA VAL A 41 -1.26 -7.06 5.85
C VAL A 41 -0.40 -5.82 6.07
N ASP A 42 -0.64 -5.10 7.16
CA ASP A 42 0.13 -3.90 7.48
C ASP A 42 1.60 -4.22 7.75
N ILE A 43 1.92 -5.36 8.37
CA ILE A 43 3.31 -5.82 8.57
C ILE A 43 3.99 -6.13 7.23
N VAL A 44 3.33 -6.84 6.31
CA VAL A 44 3.85 -7.11 4.96
C VAL A 44 4.20 -5.80 4.23
N MET A 45 3.42 -4.75 4.47
CA MET A 45 3.71 -3.43 3.92
C MET A 45 4.82 -2.71 4.70
N SER A 46 4.68 -2.50 6.01
CA SER A 46 5.60 -1.65 6.79
C SER A 46 7.01 -2.23 6.89
N GLU A 47 7.13 -3.55 7.07
CA GLU A 47 8.40 -4.26 7.26
C GLU A 47 8.92 -4.90 5.96
N GLY A 48 8.19 -4.75 4.85
CA GLY A 48 8.51 -5.42 3.59
C GLY A 48 8.40 -4.48 2.39
N LEU A 49 7.24 -4.48 1.73
CA LEU A 49 7.05 -3.80 0.44
C LEU A 49 7.16 -2.27 0.55
N GLY A 50 6.72 -1.67 1.65
CA GLY A 50 6.75 -0.24 1.89
C GLY A 50 8.15 0.32 2.10
N MET A 51 9.08 -0.46 2.65
CA MET A 51 10.47 -0.01 2.89
C MET A 51 11.17 0.39 1.59
N ARG A 52 11.04 -0.42 0.53
CA ARG A 52 11.60 -0.08 -0.79
C ARG A 52 10.86 1.09 -1.43
N TYR A 53 9.54 1.19 -1.22
CA TYR A 53 8.73 2.31 -1.75
C TYR A 53 8.97 3.64 -1.07
N ALA A 54 9.61 3.65 0.10
CA ALA A 54 10.12 4.87 0.70
C ALA A 54 11.25 5.51 -0.14
N PHE A 55 11.95 4.73 -0.98
CA PHE A 55 13.11 5.19 -1.76
C PHE A 55 12.89 5.14 -3.27
N LEU A 56 12.25 4.09 -3.77
CA LEU A 56 12.12 3.76 -5.19
C LEU A 56 10.65 3.68 -5.59
N GLY A 57 10.35 4.04 -6.85
CA GLY A 57 9.02 3.79 -7.43
C GLY A 57 8.81 2.30 -7.77
N PRO A 58 7.56 1.86 -8.04
CA PRO A 58 7.27 0.46 -8.40
C PRO A 58 7.93 0.03 -9.71
N LEU A 59 8.01 0.92 -10.70
CA LEU A 59 8.65 0.62 -11.99
C LEU A 59 10.18 0.51 -11.89
N GLU A 60 10.81 1.39 -11.12
CA GLU A 60 12.24 1.33 -10.85
C GLU A 60 12.59 0.11 -9.99
N THR A 61 11.76 -0.20 -9.00
CA THR A 61 11.87 -1.45 -8.22
C THR A 61 11.83 -2.67 -9.15
N ALA A 62 10.88 -2.73 -10.09
CA ALA A 62 10.81 -3.80 -11.07
C ALA A 62 12.05 -3.83 -11.98
N HIS A 63 12.53 -2.66 -12.43
CA HIS A 63 13.74 -2.54 -13.23
C HIS A 63 14.96 -3.12 -12.52
N LEU A 64 15.14 -2.84 -11.23
CA LEU A 64 16.29 -3.28 -10.43
C LEU A 64 16.18 -4.72 -9.92
N ASN A 65 15.00 -5.33 -9.92
CA ASN A 65 14.80 -6.74 -9.52
C ASN A 65 15.10 -7.75 -10.64
N ALA A 66 15.58 -7.27 -11.80
CA ALA A 66 16.01 -8.05 -12.94
C ALA A 66 17.10 -7.29 -13.71
N ASP A 67 17.51 -7.79 -14.87
CA ASP A 67 18.43 -7.11 -15.79
C ASP A 67 17.69 -6.02 -16.60
N GLY A 68 17.00 -5.13 -15.88
CA GLY A 68 16.14 -4.09 -16.43
C GLY A 68 14.66 -4.48 -16.54
N PHE A 69 13.81 -3.48 -16.77
CA PHE A 69 12.34 -3.65 -16.77
C PHE A 69 11.85 -4.66 -17.82
N LYS A 70 12.50 -4.72 -19.00
CA LYS A 70 12.14 -5.70 -20.03
C LYS A 70 12.42 -7.13 -19.55
N GLY A 71 13.59 -7.38 -18.97
CA GLY A 71 13.93 -8.68 -18.39
C GLY A 71 13.01 -9.05 -17.22
N TYR A 72 12.57 -8.06 -16.43
CA TYR A 72 11.54 -8.25 -15.41
C TYR A 72 10.22 -8.75 -16.00
N CYS A 73 9.74 -8.13 -17.09
CA CYS A 73 8.53 -8.57 -17.79
C CYS A 73 8.68 -9.97 -18.40
N GLU A 74 9.81 -10.27 -19.04
CA GLU A 74 10.08 -11.60 -19.62
C GLU A 74 10.09 -12.69 -18.55
N ARG A 75 10.65 -12.40 -17.37
CA ARG A 75 10.79 -13.37 -16.28
C ARG A 75 9.52 -13.55 -15.43
N TYR A 76 8.83 -12.46 -15.13
CA TYR A 76 7.74 -12.46 -14.15
C TYR A 76 6.37 -12.12 -14.74
N GLY A 77 6.30 -11.64 -15.99
CA GLY A 77 5.07 -11.16 -16.60
C GLY A 77 3.94 -12.18 -16.64
N GLU A 78 4.24 -13.44 -16.96
CA GLU A 78 3.25 -14.53 -16.94
C GLU A 78 2.69 -14.76 -15.53
N GLY A 79 3.56 -14.79 -14.53
CA GLY A 79 3.17 -14.95 -13.13
C GLY A 79 2.33 -13.78 -12.62
N ILE A 80 2.73 -12.55 -12.95
CA ILE A 80 1.97 -11.33 -12.61
C ILE A 80 0.59 -11.38 -13.26
N ASN A 81 0.50 -11.68 -14.55
CA ASN A 81 -0.79 -11.79 -15.24
C ASN A 81 -1.68 -12.85 -14.60
N ARG A 82 -1.13 -14.04 -14.31
CA ARG A 82 -1.89 -15.11 -13.65
C ARG A 82 -2.46 -14.64 -12.31
N VAL A 83 -1.66 -13.98 -11.47
CA VAL A 83 -2.12 -13.45 -10.18
C VAL A 83 -3.17 -12.34 -10.36
N LEU A 84 -2.95 -11.41 -11.28
CA LEU A 84 -3.91 -10.33 -11.54
C LEU A 84 -5.26 -10.86 -12.06
N THR A 85 -5.26 -11.95 -12.82
CA THR A 85 -6.50 -12.57 -13.30
C THR A 85 -7.31 -13.29 -12.22
N THR A 86 -6.73 -13.52 -11.03
CA THR A 86 -7.48 -14.08 -9.89
C THR A 86 -8.04 -13.00 -8.97
N PHE A 87 -7.83 -11.72 -9.26
CA PHE A 87 -8.40 -10.66 -8.44
C PHE A 87 -9.93 -10.68 -8.52
N GLY A 88 -10.57 -10.65 -7.35
CA GLY A 88 -12.01 -10.57 -7.23
C GLY A 88 -12.57 -9.20 -7.66
N SER A 89 -13.89 -9.03 -7.50
CA SER A 89 -14.57 -7.77 -7.80
C SER A 89 -14.07 -6.61 -6.95
N VAL A 90 -14.47 -5.39 -7.34
CA VAL A 90 -14.26 -4.20 -6.51
C VAL A 90 -14.96 -4.39 -5.16
N PRO A 91 -14.27 -4.20 -4.03
CA PRO A 91 -14.90 -4.25 -2.71
C PRO A 91 -16.01 -3.22 -2.56
N ASP A 92 -17.05 -3.57 -1.80
CA ASP A 92 -18.12 -2.63 -1.44
C ASP A 92 -17.70 -1.67 -0.31
N PHE A 93 -16.59 -1.97 0.39
CA PHE A 93 -16.09 -1.26 1.56
C PHE A 93 -17.07 -1.16 2.72
N THR A 94 -17.89 -2.20 2.93
CA THR A 94 -18.92 -2.25 3.98
C THR A 94 -18.99 -3.61 4.70
N GLY A 95 -19.90 -3.71 5.67
CA GLY A 95 -20.27 -4.97 6.32
C GLY A 95 -19.16 -5.61 7.15
N LYS A 96 -19.19 -6.94 7.24
CA LYS A 96 -18.35 -7.73 8.16
C LYS A 96 -16.85 -7.54 7.94
N THR A 97 -16.41 -7.32 6.70
CA THR A 97 -14.99 -7.08 6.43
C THR A 97 -14.56 -5.71 6.95
N ALA A 98 -15.41 -4.68 6.80
CA ALA A 98 -15.16 -3.37 7.39
C ALA A 98 -15.02 -3.47 8.92
N GLU A 99 -15.98 -4.13 9.56
CA GLU A 99 -16.00 -4.34 11.02
C GLU A 99 -14.78 -5.13 11.50
N LYS A 100 -14.37 -6.17 10.77
CA LYS A 100 -13.17 -6.97 11.08
C LYS A 100 -11.90 -6.13 11.01
N ILE A 101 -11.73 -5.33 9.96
CA ILE A 101 -10.56 -4.45 9.81
C ILE A 101 -10.57 -3.36 10.89
N ASP A 102 -11.72 -2.71 11.11
CA ASP A 102 -11.86 -1.66 12.14
C ASP A 102 -11.56 -2.20 13.54
N THR A 103 -12.13 -3.36 13.89
CA THR A 103 -11.86 -4.01 15.19
C THR A 103 -10.38 -4.29 15.37
N ALA A 104 -9.72 -4.90 14.38
CA ALA A 104 -8.29 -5.22 14.46
C ALA A 104 -7.40 -3.97 14.60
N LEU A 105 -7.73 -2.88 13.90
CA LEU A 105 -6.99 -1.62 14.01
C LEU A 105 -7.23 -0.93 15.38
N TRP A 106 -8.41 -1.09 15.96
CA TRP A 106 -8.71 -0.57 17.30
C TRP A 106 -8.13 -1.42 18.43
N GLU A 107 -7.88 -2.71 18.23
CA GLU A 107 -7.17 -3.55 19.23
C GLU A 107 -5.76 -3.01 19.53
N ASP A 108 -5.09 -2.45 18.54
CA ASP A 108 -3.78 -1.79 18.71
C ASP A 108 -3.89 -0.34 19.20
N LEU A 109 -5.11 0.21 19.31
CA LEU A 109 -5.41 1.59 19.74
C LEU A 109 -6.62 1.67 20.71
N PRO A 110 -6.57 1.04 21.90
CA PRO A 110 -7.73 0.87 22.78
C PRO A 110 -8.36 2.17 23.34
N ASN A 111 -7.66 3.32 23.33
CA ASN A 111 -8.23 4.63 23.71
C ASN A 111 -8.38 5.52 22.48
N LYS A 112 -9.59 5.50 21.90
CA LYS A 112 -9.83 5.87 20.50
C LYS A 112 -9.39 7.28 20.12
N ASP A 113 -9.71 8.29 20.92
CA ASP A 113 -9.50 9.69 20.52
C ASP A 113 -8.08 10.17 20.82
N GLU A 114 -7.55 9.86 22.01
CA GLU A 114 -6.22 10.31 22.44
C GLU A 114 -5.11 9.56 21.68
N GLN A 115 -5.26 8.24 21.49
CA GLN A 115 -4.23 7.44 20.84
C GLN A 115 -4.20 7.63 19.32
N LEU A 116 -5.31 8.01 18.68
CA LEU A 116 -5.28 8.42 17.28
C LEU A 116 -4.38 9.64 17.07
N ILE A 117 -4.46 10.62 17.98
CA ILE A 117 -3.60 11.81 17.94
C ILE A 117 -2.14 11.37 18.11
N THR A 118 -1.83 10.64 19.18
CA THR A 118 -0.47 10.17 19.45
C THR A 118 0.10 9.32 18.31
N ARG A 119 -0.70 8.44 17.69
CA ARG A 119 -0.26 7.60 16.57
C ARG A 119 -0.02 8.43 15.31
N ARG A 120 -0.82 9.46 15.05
CA ARG A 120 -0.60 10.41 13.95
C ARG A 120 0.65 11.25 14.16
N GLU A 121 0.90 11.70 15.39
CA GLU A 121 2.13 12.43 15.75
C GLU A 121 3.37 11.55 15.56
N TRP A 122 3.33 10.31 16.03
CA TRP A 122 4.39 9.33 15.79
C TRP A 122 4.65 9.12 14.29
N ARG A 123 3.59 8.89 13.49
CA ARG A 123 3.71 8.76 12.03
C ARG A 123 4.35 10.01 11.40
N ASN A 124 3.90 11.21 11.79
CA ASN A 124 4.44 12.46 11.27
C ASN A 124 5.92 12.64 11.65
N SER A 125 6.32 12.22 12.85
CA SER A 125 7.73 12.18 13.28
C SER A 125 8.56 11.23 12.42
N CYS A 126 8.08 10.01 12.16
CA CYS A 126 8.73 9.07 11.25
C CYS A 126 8.89 9.65 9.84
N LEU A 127 7.85 10.29 9.29
CA LEU A 127 7.90 10.94 7.98
C LEU A 127 8.89 12.11 7.94
N SER A 128 9.00 12.88 9.03
CA SER A 128 10.00 13.95 9.17
C SER A 128 11.42 13.39 9.15
N HIS A 129 11.69 12.31 9.89
CA HIS A 129 12.99 11.64 9.88
C HIS A 129 13.31 11.05 8.51
N LEU A 130 12.35 10.39 7.85
CA LEU A 130 12.54 9.86 6.49
C LEU A 130 12.80 10.99 5.49
N ALA A 131 12.09 12.11 5.59
CA ALA A 131 12.33 13.28 4.73
C ALA A 131 13.72 13.89 4.92
N LYS A 132 14.29 13.82 6.14
CA LYS A 132 15.69 14.20 6.39
C LYS A 132 16.67 13.19 5.81
N LEU A 133 16.38 11.89 5.93
CA LEU A 133 17.21 10.81 5.39
C LEU A 133 17.29 10.84 3.85
N LYS A 134 16.22 11.26 3.17
CA LYS A 134 16.12 11.33 1.70
C LYS A 134 16.74 12.59 1.08
N LYS A 135 17.20 13.55 1.89
CA LYS A 135 17.90 14.76 1.43
C LYS A 135 19.39 14.49 1.33
#